data_AF-A0A2R6JN55-F1
#
_entry.id   AF-A0A2R6JN55-F1
#
_cell.length_a   1.000
_cell.length_b   1.000
_cell.length_c   1.000
_cell.angle_alpha   90.00
_cell.angle_beta   90.00
_cell.angle_gamma   90.00
#
_symmetry.space_group_name_H-M   'P 1'
#
loop_
_entity.id
_entity.type
_entity.pdbx_description
1 polymer ?
#
loop_
_entity_poly.entity_id
_entity_poly.type
_entity_poly.pdbx_seq_one_letter_code
_entity_poly.pdbx_strand_id
1 'polypeptide(L)' 'MSATARATLGWLWPLVGTAYLVYLALQPPPVRYVGLLCLAVVGPLMIGWLAGGILGVGPWAGE' A
#
# COMPACT_ATOMS: atom_id res chain seq x y z
N MET A 1 -19.84 -12.70 6.80
CA MET A 1 -19.12 -12.05 5.67
C MET A 1 -18.92 -13.09 4.58
N SER A 2 -19.27 -12.77 3.33
CA SER A 2 -19.05 -13.64 2.17
C SER A 2 -17.55 -13.77 1.86
N ALA A 3 -17.15 -14.85 1.17
CA ALA A 3 -15.75 -15.09 0.79
C ALA A 3 -15.17 -13.94 -0.06
N THR A 4 -15.98 -13.40 -0.99
CA THR A 4 -15.63 -12.24 -1.81
C THR A 4 -15.32 -11.02 -0.98
N ALA A 5 -16.15 -10.71 0.03
CA ALA A 5 -15.92 -9.56 0.90
C ALA A 5 -14.59 -9.66 1.67
N ARG A 6 -14.21 -10.85 2.14
CA ARG A 6 -12.90 -11.06 2.78
C ARG A 6 -11.74 -10.87 1.80
N ALA A 7 -11.86 -11.40 0.58
CA ALA A 7 -10.82 -11.26 -0.44
C ALA A 7 -10.63 -9.79 -0.83
N THR A 8 -11.73 -9.07 -1.07
CA THR A 8 -11.70 -7.63 -1.38
C THR A 8 -11.09 -6.83 -0.24
N LEU A 9 -11.46 -7.11 1.01
CA LEU A 9 -10.91 -6.41 2.17
C LEU A 9 -9.42 -6.67 2.34
N GLY A 10 -8.98 -7.91 2.12
CA GLY A 10 -7.56 -8.28 2.15
C GLY A 10 -6.74 -7.56 1.08
N TRP A 11 -7.31 -7.40 -0.12
CA TRP A 11 -6.68 -6.67 -1.22
C TRP A 11 -6.62 -5.15 -0.98
N LEU A 12 -7.64 -4.58 -0.35
CA LEU A 12 -7.70 -3.13 -0.05
C LEU A 12 -6.85 -2.72 1.16
N TRP A 13 -6.60 -3.63 2.10
CA TRP A 13 -5.82 -3.36 3.31
C TRP A 13 -4.49 -2.61 3.07
N PRO A 14 -3.61 -3.03 2.13
CA PRO A 14 -2.36 -2.31 1.85
C PRO A 14 -2.58 -0.85 1.39
N LEU A 15 -3.67 -0.57 0.67
CA LEU A 15 -4.00 0.79 0.24
C LEU A 15 -4.35 1.69 1.43
N VAL A 16 -5.14 1.17 2.38
CA VAL A 16 -5.51 1.90 3.61
C VAL A 16 -4.26 2.22 4.44
N GLY A 17 -3.37 1.24 4.62
CA GLY A 17 -2.11 1.46 5.33
C GLY A 17 -1.23 2.52 4.67
N THR A 18 -1.10 2.49 3.35
CA THR A 18 -0.30 3.47 2.59
C THR A 18 -0.90 4.87 2.68
N ALA A 19 -2.23 4.99 2.54
CA ALA A 19 -2.93 6.27 2.69
C ALA A 19 -2.70 6.88 4.08
N TYR A 20 -2.69 6.07 5.12
CA TYR A 20 -2.38 6.53 6.48
C TYR A 20 -0.94 7.02 6.60
N LEU A 21 0.04 6.33 6.01
CA LEU A 21 1.42 6.80 6.01
C LEU A 21 1.61 8.13 5.27
N VAL A 22 0.89 8.33 4.16
CA VAL A 22 0.83 9.63 3.45
C VAL A 22 0.25 10.71 4.36
N TYR A 23 -0.84 10.41 5.05
CA TYR A 23 -1.40 11.34 6.04
C TYR A 23 -0.36 11.72 7.10
N LEU A 24 0.37 10.76 7.68
CA LEU A 24 1.42 11.04 8.66
C LEU A 24 2.56 11.89 8.07
N ALA A 25 2.95 11.65 6.82
CA ALA A 25 3.99 12.43 6.14
C ALA A 25 3.60 13.90 5.92
N LEU A 26 2.31 14.23 5.94
CA LEU A 26 1.81 15.62 5.82
C LEU A 26 1.67 16.32 7.17
N GLN A 27 1.62 15.58 8.28
CA GLN A 27 1.54 16.14 9.64
C GLN A 27 2.81 16.91 10.03
N PRO A 28 2.78 17.76 11.08
CA PRO A 28 4.00 18.39 11.61
C PRO A 28 4.97 17.36 12.22
N PRO A 29 6.27 17.70 12.35
CA PRO A 29 7.23 16.85 13.07
C PRO A 29 6.80 16.59 14.53
N PRO A 30 7.16 15.43 15.13
CA PRO A 30 8.09 14.41 14.61
C PRO A 30 7.41 13.30 13.78
N VAL A 31 6.09 13.17 13.83
CA VAL A 31 5.35 12.06 13.20
C VAL A 31 5.50 12.02 11.67
N ARG A 32 5.74 13.19 11.07
CA ARG A 32 6.17 13.34 9.67
C ARG A 32 7.27 12.37 9.28
N TYR A 33 8.31 12.25 10.11
CA TYR A 33 9.49 11.44 9.79
C TYR A 33 9.16 9.95 9.78
N VAL A 34 8.25 9.51 10.65
CA VAL A 34 7.75 8.13 10.66
C VAL A 34 7.02 7.84 9.35
N GLY A 35 6.11 8.74 8.94
CA GLY A 35 5.40 8.63 7.67
C GLY A 35 6.36 8.53 6.48
N LEU A 36 7.34 9.43 6.41
CA LEU A 36 8.34 9.45 5.34
C LEU A 36 9.24 8.21 5.32
N LEU A 37 9.77 7.77 6.47
CA LEU A 37 10.60 6.57 6.58
C LEU A 37 9.84 5.32 6.15
N CYS A 38 8.61 5.16 6.63
CA CYS A 38 7.78 4.02 6.24
C CYS A 38 7.41 4.07 4.75
N LEU A 39 7.08 5.23 4.20
CA LEU A 39 6.81 5.39 2.76
C LEU A 39 8.04 5.12 1.90
N ALA A 40 9.24 5.44 2.35
CA ALA A 40 10.46 5.14 1.60
C ALA A 40 10.67 3.62 1.43
N VAL A 41 10.23 2.81 2.39
CA VAL A 41 10.31 1.35 2.34
C VAL A 41 9.11 0.74 1.61
N VAL A 42 7.89 1.16 1.97
CA VAL A 42 6.65 0.57 1.46
C VAL A 42 6.31 1.07 0.06
N GLY A 43 6.66 2.31 -0.28
CA GLY A 43 6.34 2.95 -1.56
C GLY A 43 6.80 2.15 -2.78
N PRO A 44 8.08 1.75 -2.88
CA PRO A 44 8.56 0.90 -3.98
C PRO A 44 7.81 -0.44 -4.07
N LEU A 45 7.51 -1.04 -2.92
CA LEU A 45 6.78 -2.30 -2.85
C LEU A 45 5.34 -2.14 -3.35
N MET A 46 4.68 -1.04 -2.98
CA MET A 46 3.33 -0.70 -3.41
C MET A 46 3.27 -0.44 -4.92
N ILE A 47 4.28 0.23 -5.48
CA ILE A 47 4.40 0.46 -6.93
C ILE A 47 4.55 -0.88 -7.66
N GLY A 48 5.45 -1.75 -7.19
CA GLY A 48 5.64 -3.08 -7.78
C GLY A 48 4.39 -3.95 -7.71
N TRP A 49 3.69 -3.93 -6.59
CA TRP A 49 2.43 -4.66 -6.40
C TRP A 49 1.32 -4.15 -7.33
N LEU A 50 1.14 -2.83 -7.45
CA LEU A 50 0.17 -2.22 -8.38
C LEU A 50 0.54 -2.52 -9.85
N ALA A 51 1.82 -2.43 -10.21
CA ALA A 51 2.29 -2.76 -11.55
C ALA A 51 2.04 -4.24 -11.89
N GLY A 52 2.26 -5.15 -10.95
CA GLY A 52 1.91 -6.57 -11.11
C GLY A 52 0.41 -6.77 -11.31
N GLY A 53 -0.41 -6.25 -10.40
CA GLY A 53 -1.85 -6.46 -10.44
C GLY A 53 -2.58 -5.80 -11.62
N ILE A 54 -2.10 -4.64 -12.11
CA ILE A 54 -2.77 -3.87 -13.19
C ILE A 54 -2.13 -4.14 -14.55
N LEU A 55 -0.80 -4.21 -14.62
CA LEU A 55 -0.06 -4.30 -15.88
C LEU A 55 0.47 -5.72 -16.16
N GLY A 56 0.32 -6.66 -15.22
CA GLY A 56 0.84 -8.03 -15.37
C GLY A 56 2.38 -8.12 -15.33
N VAL A 57 3.06 -7.11 -14.77
CA VAL A 57 4.53 -7.05 -14.75
C VAL A 57 5.08 -7.43 -13.38
N GLY A 58 5.99 -8.40 -13.35
CA GLY A 58 6.73 -8.78 -12.14
C GLY A 58 6.03 -9.83 -11.27
N PRO A 59 6.53 -10.06 -10.04
CA PRO A 59 6.17 -11.24 -9.23
C PRO A 59 4.75 -11.21 -8.63
N TRP A 60 4.04 -10.10 -8.76
CA TRP A 60 2.64 -9.94 -8.31
C TRP A 60 1.64 -9.90 -9.47
N ALA A 61 2.07 -10.22 -10.69
CA ALA A 61 1.15 -10.46 -11.79
C ALA A 61 0.21 -11.62 -11.44
N GLY A 62 -1.09 -11.42 -11.62
CA GLY A 62 -2.06 -12.52 -11.56
C GLY A 62 -1.80 -13.49 -12.72
N GLU A 63 -2.13 -14.77 -12.50
CA GLU A 63 -2.07 -15.80 -13.55
C GLU A 63 -3.05 -15.53 -14.70
#